data_AF-A0A661SZ65-F1
#
_entry.id   AF-A0A661SZ65-F1
#
_cell.length_a   1.000
_cell.length_b   1.000
_cell.length_c   1.000
_cell.angle_alpha   90.00
_cell.angle_beta   90.00
_cell.angle_gamma   90.00
#
_symmetry.space_group_name_H-M   'P 1'
#
loop_
_entity.id
_entity.type
_entity.pdbx_description
1 polymer ?
#
loop_
_entity_poly.entity_id
_entity_poly.type
_entity_poly.pdbx_seq_one_letter_code
_entity_poly.pdbx_strand_id
1 'polypeptide(L)' 'MDQIPERGRGLLIIREIMDTVSYERRDGKNYLRMTYLLPDKMRDRR' A
#
# COMPACT_ATOMS: atom_id res chain seq x y z
N MET A 1 -0.01 -14.65 -9.90
CA MET A 1 1.44 -14.48 -9.69
C MET A 1 1.62 -13.43 -8.62
N ASP A 2 1.66 -13.81 -7.34
CA ASP A 2 1.91 -12.87 -6.24
C ASP A 2 2.87 -13.54 -5.26
N GLN A 3 4.17 -13.41 -5.53
CA GLN A 3 5.23 -13.88 -4.64
C GLN A 3 5.50 -12.83 -3.55
N ILE A 4 4.53 -12.65 -2.66
CA ILE A 4 4.76 -11.87 -1.44
C ILE A 4 5.35 -12.81 -0.40
N PRO A 5 6.39 -12.43 0.34
CA PRO A 5 6.86 -13.21 1.48
C PRO A 5 5.81 -13.18 2.59
N GLU A 6 4.84 -14.09 2.54
CA GLU A 6 3.68 -14.17 3.43
C GLU A 6 4.06 -14.72 4.82
N ARG A 7 4.77 -13.92 5.62
CA ARG A 7 4.85 -14.16 7.09
C ARG A 7 4.47 -12.96 7.95
N GLY A 8 4.19 -11.80 7.35
CA GLY A 8 3.82 -10.58 8.07
C GLY A 8 2.39 -10.12 7.78
N ARG A 9 1.64 -9.73 8.82
CA ARG A 9 0.34 -9.08 8.67
C ARG A 9 0.42 -7.64 8.15
N GLY A 10 1.61 -7.04 8.12
CA GLY A 10 1.79 -5.65 7.73
C GLY A 10 1.28 -5.33 6.34
N LEU A 11 1.60 -6.16 5.34
CA LEU A 11 1.12 -5.93 3.97
C LEU A 11 -0.40 -6.18 3.83
N LEU A 12 -0.94 -7.10 4.62
CA LEU A 12 -2.39 -7.34 4.66
C LEU A 12 -3.13 -6.10 5.17
N ILE A 13 -2.68 -5.53 6.30
CA ILE A 13 -3.26 -4.31 6.87
C ILE A 13 -3.19 -3.15 5.86
N ILE A 14 -2.06 -3.00 5.17
CA ILE A 14 -1.90 -1.93 4.17
C ILE A 14 -2.90 -2.11 3.01
N ARG A 15 -3.15 -3.36 2.58
CA ARG A 15 -4.15 -3.67 1.55
C ARG A 15 -5.58 -3.38 2.00
N GLU A 16 -5.88 -3.48 3.29
CA GLU A 16 -7.22 -3.19 3.82
C GLU A 16 -7.50 -1.68 3.93
N ILE A 17 -6.46 -0.87 4.14
CA ILE A 17 -6.60 0.58 4.39
C ILE A 17 -6.50 1.40 3.11
N MET A 18 -5.66 0.98 2.16
CA MET A 18 -5.35 1.73 0.96
C MET A 18 -6.23 1.32 -0.22
N ASP A 19 -6.53 2.24 -1.14
CA ASP A 19 -7.34 1.93 -2.32
C ASP A 19 -6.57 1.08 -3.33
N THR A 20 -5.29 1.38 -3.52
CA THR A 20 -4.40 0.56 -4.35
C THR A 20 -3.07 0.35 -3.65
N VAL A 21 -2.51 -0.85 -3.84
CA VAL A 21 -1.21 -1.27 -3.33
C VAL A 21 -0.53 -2.15 -4.37
N SER A 22 0.64 -1.74 -4.84
CA SER A 22 1.50 -2.56 -5.69
C SER A 22 2.85 -2.76 -5.02
N TYR A 23 3.31 -4.01 -5.00
CA TYR A 23 4.59 -4.41 -4.45
C TYR A 23 5.54 -4.81 -5.57
N GLU A 24 6.78 -4.32 -5.50
CA GLU A 24 7.85 -4.68 -6.41
C GLU A 24 9.12 -4.94 -5.59
N ARG A 25 9.85 -6.00 -5.95
CA ARG A 25 11.19 -6.24 -5.43
C ARG A 25 12.21 -5.99 -6.53
N ARG A 26 13.06 -4.98 -6.34
CA ARG A 26 14.08 -4.56 -7.32
C ARG A 26 15.42 -4.35 -6.61
N ASP A 27 16.51 -4.86 -7.19
CA ASP A 27 17.88 -4.72 -6.66
C ASP A 27 18.01 -5.12 -5.18
N GLY A 28 17.30 -6.19 -4.77
CA GLY A 28 17.28 -6.67 -3.39
C GLY A 28 16.44 -5.82 -2.42
N LYS A 29 15.88 -4.69 -2.87
CA LYS A 29 15.05 -3.77 -2.09
C LYS A 29 13.57 -4.00 -2.32
N ASN A 30 12.77 -3.65 -1.31
CA ASN A 30 11.32 -3.71 -1.36
C ASN A 30 10.76 -2.33 -1.68
N TYR A 31 9.94 -2.25 -2.71
CA TYR A 31 9.22 -1.04 -3.11
C TYR A 31 7.73 -1.28 -2.96
N LEU A 32 7.07 -0.32 -2.32
CA LEU A 32 5.63 -0.32 -2.15
C LEU A 32 5.10 0.99 -2.69
N ARG A 33 4.22 0.91 -3.69
CA ARG A 33 3.47 2.05 -4.18
C ARG A 33 2.04 1.88 -3.74
N MET A 34 1.48 2.94 -3.17
CA MET A 34 0.14 2.93 -2.61
C MET A 34 -0.58 4.24 -2.92
N THR A 35 -1.90 4.16 -3.11
CA THR A 35 -2.75 5.35 -3.31
C THR A 35 -3.91 5.34 -2.34
N TYR A 36 -4.27 6.53 -1.86
CA TYR A 36 -5.45 6.74 -1.03
C TYR A 36 -6.19 8.00 -1.51
N LEU A 37 -7.47 7.84 -1.82
CA LEU A 37 -8.36 8.90 -2.21
C LEU A 37 -8.84 9.60 -0.94
N LEU A 38 -8.30 10.80 -0.70
CA LEU A 38 -8.72 11.63 0.41
C LEU A 38 -10.21 11.98 0.25
N PRO A 39 -11.06 11.67 1.25
CA PRO A 39 -12.45 12.09 1.27
C PRO A 39 -12.55 13.62 1.18
N ASP A 40 -13.58 14.12 0.49
CA ASP A 40 -13.75 15.57 0.27
C ASP A 40 -13.78 16.37 1.59
N LYS A 41 -14.35 15.78 2.65
CA LYS A 41 -14.38 16.37 4.00
C LYS A 41 -13.01 16.59 4.66
N MET A 42 -11.94 15.99 4.12
CA MET A 42 -10.57 16.16 4.61
C MET A 42 -9.77 17.20 3.81
N ARG A 43 -10.33 17.75 2.71
CA ARG A 43 -9.64 18.74 1.86
C ARG A 43 -9.73 20.17 2.39
N ASP A 44 -10.71 20.47 3.25
CA ASP A 44 -11.00 21.82 3.79
C ASP A 44 -10.12 22.26 4.97
N ARG A 45 -8.97 21.63 5.21
CA ARG A 45 -7.95 22.16 6.13
C ARG A 45 -6.84 22.85 5.32
N ARG A 46 -7.15 23.98 4.70
CA ARG A 46 -6.15 24.94 4.19
C ARG A 46 -6.58 26.36 4.50
#